data_AF-A0A7W4E9K9-F1
#
_entry.id   AF-A0A7W4E9K9-F1
#
_cell.length_a   1.000
_cell.length_b   1.000
_cell.length_c   1.000
_cell.angle_alpha   90.00
_cell.angle_beta   90.00
_cell.angle_gamma   90.00
#
_symmetry.space_group_name_H-M   'P 1'
#
loop_
_entity.id
_entity.type
_entity.pdbx_description
1 polymer ?
#
loop_
_entity_poly.entity_id
_entity_poly.type
_entity_poly.pdbx_seq_one_letter_code
_entity_poly.pdbx_strand_id
1 'polypeptide(L)'
;MPISKNPKNPPKSAKKTPAKKSGRKVGRPPIIDDRTLSELRNAFSYAATDEEACQQANISPATLYRYIEQNPEFGEQKERLKKMPNFTAKKIVIRKIQEGDEKSAQWWLDRKAKAEFALSDTTINTKVEVQISNPISEKFSSLIQENNAENDK
;
A
#
# COMPACT_ATOMS: atom_id res chain seq x y z
N MET A 1 79.67 49.40 2.55
CA MET A 1 79.66 49.07 1.11
C MET A 1 78.52 48.11 0.82
N PRO A 2 77.83 48.25 -0.34
CA PRO A 2 76.44 47.86 -0.51
C PRO A 2 76.18 46.43 -0.99
N ILE A 3 74.93 46.04 -0.72
CA ILE A 3 74.23 44.77 -0.86
C ILE A 3 74.20 44.25 -2.31
N SER A 4 74.49 42.95 -2.45
CA SER A 4 74.38 42.15 -3.68
C SER A 4 72.95 42.22 -4.27
N LYS A 5 72.83 42.67 -5.53
CA LYS A 5 71.57 42.73 -6.26
C LYS A 5 71.29 41.36 -6.90
N ASN A 6 70.35 40.61 -6.33
CA ASN A 6 69.80 39.41 -6.96
C ASN A 6 68.90 39.82 -8.15
N PRO A 7 69.02 39.22 -9.36
CA PRO A 7 68.20 39.61 -10.51
C PRO A 7 66.73 39.23 -10.28
N LYS A 8 65.85 40.22 -10.47
CA LYS A 8 64.39 40.10 -10.39
C LYS A 8 63.91 39.14 -11.48
N ASN A 9 63.28 38.04 -11.06
CA ASN A 9 62.56 37.12 -11.93
C ASN A 9 61.45 37.90 -12.69
N PRO A 10 61.27 37.72 -14.01
CA PRO A 10 60.29 38.48 -14.77
C PRO A 10 58.85 38.15 -14.32
N PRO A 11 57.89 39.08 -14.51
CA PRO A 11 56.52 38.90 -14.07
C PRO A 11 55.91 37.67 -14.76
N LYS A 12 55.31 36.78 -13.94
CA LYS A 12 54.56 35.61 -14.41
C LYS A 12 53.56 36.07 -15.48
N SER A 13 53.76 35.65 -16.73
CA SER A 13 52.82 35.91 -17.81
C SER A 13 51.43 35.44 -17.39
N ALA A 14 50.47 36.36 -17.31
CA ALA A 14 49.07 36.02 -17.14
C ALA A 14 48.68 35.04 -18.26
N LYS A 15 48.45 33.77 -17.90
CA LYS A 15 47.89 32.78 -18.82
C LYS A 15 46.53 33.33 -19.26
N LYS A 16 46.44 33.84 -20.49
CA LYS A 16 45.15 34.10 -21.15
C LYS A 16 44.41 32.76 -21.17
N THR A 17 43.38 32.62 -20.36
CA THR A 17 42.48 31.47 -20.45
C THR A 17 41.78 31.54 -21.80
N PRO A 18 41.81 30.48 -22.62
CA PRO A 18 41.12 30.49 -23.90
C PRO A 18 39.61 30.65 -23.68
N ALA A 19 38.97 31.44 -24.53
CA ALA A 19 37.53 31.69 -24.49
C ALA A 19 36.75 30.36 -24.46
N LYS A 20 35.80 30.25 -23.54
CA LYS A 20 34.94 29.08 -23.32
C LYS A 20 34.11 28.82 -24.58
N LYS A 21 34.59 27.96 -25.47
CA LYS A 21 33.77 27.37 -26.55
C LYS A 21 32.60 26.64 -25.92
N SER A 22 31.39 26.82 -26.46
CA SER A 22 30.17 26.11 -26.05
C SER A 22 30.33 24.61 -26.34
N GLY A 23 31.03 23.91 -25.47
CA GLY A 23 31.23 22.46 -25.56
C GLY A 23 29.91 21.74 -25.35
N ARG A 24 29.65 20.73 -26.20
CA ARG A 24 28.64 19.69 -25.91
C ARG A 24 28.93 19.15 -24.51
N LYS A 25 27.90 18.86 -23.70
CA LYS A 25 28.08 18.31 -22.35
C LYS A 25 28.76 16.94 -22.45
N VAL A 26 30.09 16.92 -22.40
CA VAL A 26 30.91 15.71 -22.35
C VAL A 26 31.09 15.35 -20.88
N GLY A 27 30.09 14.63 -20.34
CA GLY A 27 30.12 14.02 -19.02
C GLY A 27 29.46 12.65 -19.09
N ARG A 28 29.77 11.75 -18.15
CA ARG A 28 29.05 10.47 -18.00
C ARG A 28 27.55 10.80 -17.90
N PRO A 29 26.69 10.21 -18.75
CA PRO A 29 25.25 10.48 -18.67
C PRO A 29 24.74 10.19 -17.27
N PRO A 30 23.79 11.00 -16.76
CA PRO A 30 23.21 10.78 -15.45
C PRO A 30 22.57 9.39 -15.41
N ILE A 31 22.73 8.69 -14.29
CA ILE A 31 22.21 7.32 -14.13
C ILE A 31 20.68 7.31 -14.19
N ILE A 32 20.05 8.41 -13.75
CA ILE A 32 18.62 8.65 -13.92
C ILE A 32 18.45 9.83 -14.87
N ASP A 33 17.91 9.52 -16.04
CA ASP A 33 17.46 10.46 -17.07
C ASP A 33 15.92 10.59 -17.04
N ASP A 34 15.38 11.57 -17.75
CA ASP A 34 13.93 11.82 -17.83
C ASP A 34 13.17 10.60 -18.37
N ARG A 35 13.78 9.85 -19.29
CA ARG A 35 13.22 8.60 -19.81
C ARG A 35 13.04 7.55 -18.70
N THR A 36 14.08 7.28 -17.92
CA THR A 36 14.02 6.33 -16.81
C THR A 36 13.00 6.76 -15.76
N LEU A 37 12.86 8.06 -15.51
CA LEU A 37 11.82 8.57 -14.61
C LEU A 37 10.41 8.34 -15.15
N SER A 38 10.19 8.50 -16.46
CA SER A 38 8.91 8.19 -17.09
C SER A 38 8.58 6.71 -16.99
N GLU A 39 9.55 5.83 -17.23
CA GLU A 39 9.38 4.37 -17.11
C GLU A 39 9.05 3.97 -15.66
N LEU A 40 9.75 4.53 -14.66
CA LEU A 40 9.44 4.31 -13.25
C LEU A 40 8.04 4.79 -12.88
N ARG A 41 7.65 6.01 -13.27
CA ARG A 41 6.30 6.55 -13.00
C ARG A 41 5.22 5.67 -13.63
N ASN A 42 5.45 5.19 -14.85
CA ASN A 42 4.55 4.28 -15.53
C ASN A 42 4.42 2.97 -14.75
N ALA A 43 5.52 2.34 -14.35
CA ALA A 43 5.50 1.11 -13.54
C ALA A 43 4.71 1.29 -12.23
N PHE A 44 4.98 2.37 -11.48
CA PHE A 44 4.27 2.64 -10.23
C PHE A 44 2.78 2.94 -10.42
N SER A 45 2.37 3.47 -11.58
CA SER A 45 0.95 3.67 -11.90
C SER A 45 0.15 2.37 -11.99
N TYR A 46 0.82 1.24 -12.21
CA TYR A 46 0.26 -0.11 -12.16
C TYR A 46 0.43 -0.78 -10.79
N ALA A 47 0.80 -0.03 -9.74
CA ALA A 47 1.14 -0.56 -8.41
C ALA A 47 2.26 -1.61 -8.41
N ALA A 48 3.21 -1.50 -9.36
CA ALA A 48 4.41 -2.33 -9.36
C ALA A 48 5.24 -2.13 -8.08
N THR A 49 5.92 -3.19 -7.67
CA THR A 49 6.93 -3.15 -6.62
C THR A 49 8.16 -2.35 -7.05
N ASP A 50 8.97 -1.92 -6.09
CA ASP A 50 10.16 -1.13 -6.38
C ASP A 50 11.18 -1.94 -7.21
N GLU A 51 11.23 -3.27 -7.03
CA GLU A 51 12.07 -4.18 -7.83
C GLU A 51 11.60 -4.29 -9.28
N GLU A 52 10.30 -4.52 -9.50
CA GLU A 52 9.71 -4.61 -10.84
C GLU A 52 9.86 -3.28 -11.61
N ALA A 53 9.65 -2.15 -10.93
CA ALA A 53 9.85 -0.83 -11.53
C ALA A 53 11.32 -0.61 -11.92
N CYS A 54 12.27 -1.05 -11.09
CA CYS A 54 13.69 -0.99 -11.38
C CYS A 54 14.07 -1.89 -12.57
N GLN A 55 13.51 -3.10 -12.66
CA GLN A 55 13.70 -3.99 -13.81
C GLN A 55 13.17 -3.35 -15.10
N GLN A 56 11.98 -2.74 -15.05
CA GLN A 56 11.38 -2.08 -16.20
C GLN A 56 12.18 -0.85 -16.66
N ALA A 57 12.72 -0.07 -15.73
CA ALA A 57 13.56 1.09 -16.03
C ALA A 57 15.05 0.75 -16.22
N ASN A 58 15.42 -0.54 -16.13
CA ASN A 58 16.79 -1.03 -16.22
C ASN A 58 17.79 -0.30 -15.29
N ILE A 59 17.38 -0.04 -14.05
CA ILE A 59 18.21 0.54 -12.99
C ILE A 59 18.32 -0.40 -11.79
N SER A 60 19.34 -0.21 -10.95
CA SER A 60 19.42 -0.95 -9.69
C SER A 60 18.51 -0.33 -8.61
N PRO A 61 17.94 -1.13 -7.68
CA PRO A 61 17.16 -0.61 -6.56
C PRO A 61 17.93 0.42 -5.71
N ALA A 62 19.24 0.21 -5.52
CA ALA A 62 20.09 1.17 -4.81
C ALA A 62 20.11 2.55 -5.48
N THR A 63 20.06 2.60 -6.81
CA THR A 63 19.98 3.86 -7.57
C THR A 63 18.66 4.57 -7.32
N LEU A 64 17.54 3.83 -7.30
CA LEU A 64 16.22 4.36 -7.00
C LEU A 64 16.17 4.95 -5.59
N TYR A 65 16.65 4.24 -4.57
CA TYR A 65 16.64 4.74 -3.19
C TYR A 65 17.50 5.99 -3.02
N ARG A 66 18.71 6.01 -3.60
CA ARG A 66 19.55 7.21 -3.59
C ARG A 66 18.87 8.40 -4.27
N TYR A 67 18.10 8.15 -5.32
CA TYR A 67 17.36 9.21 -6.00
C TYR A 67 16.19 9.75 -5.15
N ILE A 68 15.47 8.88 -4.43
CA ILE A 68 14.41 9.27 -3.51
C ILE A 68 14.96 10.07 -2.34
N GLU A 69 16.12 9.69 -1.78
CA GLU A 69 16.79 10.46 -0.73
C GLU A 69 17.15 11.88 -1.18
N GLN A 70 17.59 12.02 -2.44
CA GLN A 70 17.92 13.31 -3.04
C GLN A 70 16.68 14.11 -3.48
N ASN A 71 15.56 13.43 -3.76
CA ASN A 71 14.33 14.01 -4.29
C ASN A 71 13.11 13.43 -3.54
N PRO A 72 12.82 13.89 -2.32
CA PRO A 72 11.72 13.34 -1.50
C PRO A 72 10.34 13.50 -2.16
N GLU A 73 10.15 14.52 -3.00
CA GLU A 73 8.93 14.72 -3.80
C GLU A 73 8.61 13.48 -4.66
N PHE A 74 9.64 12.83 -5.23
CA PHE A 74 9.45 11.64 -6.04
C PHE A 74 8.97 10.45 -5.18
N GLY A 75 9.38 10.38 -3.92
CA GLY A 75 8.86 9.40 -2.96
C GLY A 75 7.36 9.56 -2.72
N GLU A 76 6.89 10.79 -2.50
CA GLU A 76 5.46 11.09 -2.37
C GLU A 76 4.69 10.81 -3.66
N GLN A 77 5.29 11.15 -4.81
CA GLN A 77 4.70 10.88 -6.12
C GLN A 77 4.54 9.38 -6.35
N LYS A 78 5.55 8.57 -6.00
CA LYS A 78 5.51 7.10 -6.06
C LYS A 78 4.33 6.54 -5.28
N GLU A 79 4.17 6.96 -4.02
CA GLU A 79 3.09 6.48 -3.15
C GLU A 79 1.70 6.90 -3.65
N ARG A 80 1.61 8.07 -4.29
CA ARG A 80 0.37 8.52 -4.94
C ARG A 80 0.06 7.69 -6.19
N LEU A 81 1.07 7.38 -7.01
CA LEU A 81 0.92 6.58 -8.23
C LEU A 81 0.50 5.15 -7.91
N LYS A 82 1.04 4.53 -6.85
CA LYS A 82 0.63 3.19 -6.40
C LYS A 82 -0.86 3.09 -6.03
N LYS A 83 -1.52 4.21 -5.75
CA LYS A 83 -2.97 4.26 -5.46
C LYS A 83 -3.83 4.39 -6.75
N MET A 84 -3.23 4.62 -7.92
CA MET A 84 -3.96 4.78 -9.18
C MET A 84 -4.75 3.54 -9.63
N PRO A 85 -4.26 2.31 -9.46
CA PRO A 85 -5.06 1.12 -9.81
C PRO A 85 -6.36 1.03 -9.00
N ASN A 86 -6.32 1.39 -7.71
CA ASN A 86 -7.51 1.45 -6.88
C ASN A 86 -8.53 2.46 -7.42
N PHE A 87 -8.07 3.62 -7.87
CA PHE A 87 -8.93 4.62 -8.50
C PHE A 87 -9.50 4.15 -9.83
N THR A 88 -8.69 3.47 -10.64
CA THR A 88 -9.12 2.88 -11.91
C THR A 88 -10.16 1.78 -11.70
N ALA A 89 -9.96 0.92 -10.70
CA ALA A 89 -10.93 -0.10 -10.31
C ALA A 89 -12.26 0.54 -9.89
N LYS A 90 -12.24 1.62 -9.10
CA LYS A 90 -13.45 2.39 -8.76
C LYS A 90 -14.17 2.91 -10.00
N LYS A 91 -13.43 3.48 -10.96
CA LYS A 91 -14.00 3.95 -12.23
C LYS A 91 -14.69 2.84 -13.00
N ILE A 92 -14.06 1.67 -13.08
CA ILE A 92 -14.65 0.51 -13.78
C ILE A 92 -15.96 0.08 -13.12
N VAL A 93 -15.99 -0.02 -11.79
CA VAL A 93 -17.23 -0.38 -11.06
C VAL A 93 -18.32 0.66 -11.29
N ILE A 94 -18.01 1.95 -11.16
CA ILE A 94 -18.98 3.03 -11.40
C ILE A 94 -19.49 2.99 -12.84
N ARG A 95 -18.61 2.76 -13.82
CA ARG A 95 -19.01 2.64 -15.22
C ARG A 95 -19.98 1.47 -15.44
N LYS A 96 -19.71 0.30 -14.84
CA LYS A 96 -20.64 -0.85 -14.91
C LYS A 96 -21.99 -0.56 -14.28
N ILE A 97 -22.01 0.19 -13.17
CA ILE A 97 -23.26 0.63 -12.54
C ILE A 97 -24.03 1.57 -13.50
N GLN A 98 -23.33 2.49 -14.17
CA GLN A 98 -23.94 3.40 -15.15
C GLN A 98 -24.46 2.66 -16.39
N GLU A 99 -23.79 1.58 -16.80
CA GLU A 99 -24.22 0.69 -17.89
C GLU A 99 -25.44 -0.17 -17.52
N GLY A 100 -25.85 -0.20 -16.24
CA GLY A 100 -27.04 -0.92 -15.77
C GLY A 100 -26.77 -2.31 -15.17
N ASP A 101 -25.52 -2.65 -14.82
CA ASP A 101 -25.23 -3.91 -14.13
C ASP A 101 -25.66 -3.85 -12.65
N GLU A 102 -26.86 -4.38 -12.38
CA GLU A 102 -27.46 -4.44 -11.04
C GLU A 102 -26.57 -5.16 -10.02
N LYS A 103 -25.86 -6.22 -10.43
CA LYS A 103 -24.98 -6.99 -9.52
C LYS A 103 -23.81 -6.14 -9.03
N SER A 104 -23.22 -5.35 -9.93
CA SER A 104 -22.14 -4.43 -9.58
C SER A 104 -22.63 -3.33 -8.62
N ALA A 105 -23.87 -2.85 -8.80
CA ALA A 105 -24.47 -1.84 -7.92
C ALA A 105 -24.74 -2.40 -6.51
N GLN A 106 -25.37 -3.58 -6.42
CA GLN A 106 -25.63 -4.26 -5.15
C GLN A 106 -24.33 -4.52 -4.39
N TRP A 107 -23.32 -5.09 -5.05
CA TRP A 107 -22.02 -5.37 -4.45
C TRP A 107 -21.32 -4.11 -3.92
N TRP A 108 -21.46 -2.98 -4.61
CA TRP A 108 -20.89 -1.70 -4.17
C TRP A 108 -21.62 -1.16 -2.93
N LEU A 109 -22.95 -1.18 -2.92
CA LEU A 109 -23.79 -0.77 -1.78
C LEU A 109 -23.51 -1.63 -0.54
N ASP A 110 -23.45 -2.96 -0.71
CA ASP A 110 -23.13 -3.91 0.37
C ASP A 110 -21.75 -3.68 1.01
N ARG A 111 -20.83 -3.01 0.32
CA ARG A 111 -19.48 -2.72 0.85
C ARG A 111 -19.34 -1.33 1.40
N LYS A 112 -19.99 -0.34 0.77
CA LYS A 112 -19.82 1.08 1.12
C LYS A 112 -20.90 1.64 2.02
N ALA A 113 -22.14 1.15 1.89
CA ALA A 113 -23.29 1.61 2.64
C ALA A 113 -23.82 0.50 3.56
N LYS A 114 -22.93 -0.31 4.13
CA LYS A 114 -23.29 -1.36 5.10
C LYS A 114 -24.18 -0.86 6.22
N ALA A 115 -23.91 0.32 6.76
CA ALA A 115 -24.71 0.85 7.86
C ALA A 115 -26.18 1.15 7.46
N GLU A 116 -26.43 1.45 6.20
CA GLU A 116 -27.77 1.81 5.68
C GLU A 116 -28.50 0.60 5.10
N PHE A 117 -27.78 -0.39 4.59
CA PHE A 117 -28.34 -1.55 3.88
C PHE A 117 -28.06 -2.91 4.53
N ALA A 118 -27.25 -2.98 5.59
CA ALA A 118 -27.12 -4.23 6.33
C ALA A 118 -28.46 -4.54 7.00
N LEU A 119 -28.93 -5.77 6.82
CA LEU A 119 -29.97 -6.31 7.68
C LEU A 119 -29.43 -6.25 9.11
N SER A 120 -30.04 -5.41 9.93
CA SER A 120 -29.79 -5.41 11.36
C SER A 120 -30.30 -6.74 11.91
N ASP A 121 -29.37 -7.65 12.22
CA ASP A 121 -29.63 -8.84 13.03
C ASP A 121 -30.11 -8.36 14.41
N THR A 122 -31.40 -8.06 14.51
CA THR A 122 -32.05 -7.84 15.79
C THR A 122 -32.14 -9.22 16.43
N THR A 123 -31.11 -9.60 17.19
CA THR A 123 -31.17 -10.78 18.06
C THR A 123 -32.23 -10.51 19.12
N ILE A 124 -33.45 -10.96 18.85
CA ILE A 124 -34.53 -10.99 19.83
C ILE A 124 -34.12 -12.08 20.83
N ASN A 125 -33.50 -11.68 21.95
CA ASN A 125 -33.19 -12.57 23.07
C ASN A 125 -34.50 -12.95 23.79
N THR A 126 -35.39 -13.66 23.12
CA THR A 126 -36.61 -14.17 23.74
C THR A 126 -36.23 -15.41 24.53
N LYS A 127 -36.05 -15.25 25.85
CA LYS A 127 -35.89 -16.36 26.79
C LYS A 127 -37.18 -17.18 26.79
N VAL A 128 -37.25 -18.23 25.98
CA VAL A 128 -38.35 -19.19 26.00
C VAL A 128 -38.04 -20.22 27.08
N GLU A 129 -38.65 -20.08 28.26
CA GLU A 129 -38.64 -21.14 29.28
C GLU A 129 -39.65 -22.21 28.88
N VAL A 130 -39.16 -23.32 28.30
CA VAL A 130 -39.98 -24.50 28.00
C VAL A 130 -39.99 -25.40 29.24
N GLN A 131 -41.14 -25.50 29.90
CA GLN A 131 -41.37 -26.47 30.98
C GLN A 131 -41.63 -27.84 30.36
N ILE A 132 -40.60 -28.67 30.21
CA ILE A 132 -40.75 -30.05 29.75
C ILE A 132 -41.09 -30.92 30.96
N SER A 133 -42.37 -31.20 31.19
CA SER A 133 -42.81 -32.25 32.12
C SER A 133 -42.51 -33.61 31.48
N ASN A 134 -41.43 -34.28 31.90
CA ASN A 134 -41.10 -35.62 31.42
C ASN A 134 -41.79 -36.68 32.31
N PRO A 135 -42.80 -37.43 31.82
CA PRO A 135 -43.55 -38.41 32.63
C PRO A 135 -42.74 -39.64 33.07
N ILE A 136 -41.48 -39.74 32.63
CA ILE A 136 -40.56 -40.83 32.98
C ILE A 136 -40.03 -40.67 34.42
N SER A 137 -39.99 -39.45 34.95
CA SER A 137 -39.51 -39.17 36.31
C SER A 137 -40.40 -39.76 37.40
N GLU A 138 -41.72 -39.76 37.21
CA GLU A 138 -42.67 -40.19 38.25
C GLU A 138 -42.61 -41.71 38.51
N LYS A 139 -42.40 -42.50 37.45
CA LYS A 139 -42.28 -43.97 37.55
C LYS A 139 -41.02 -44.43 38.28
N PHE A 140 -39.95 -43.63 38.25
CA PHE A 140 -38.72 -43.94 38.97
C PHE A 140 -38.87 -43.70 40.48
N SER A 141 -39.61 -42.66 40.88
CA SER A 141 -39.85 -42.35 42.28
C SER A 141 -40.69 -43.42 43.00
N SER A 142 -41.71 -43.98 42.32
CA SER A 142 -42.50 -45.08 42.89
C SER A 142 -41.68 -46.37 43.07
N LEU A 143 -40.78 -46.67 42.13
CA LEU A 143 -39.95 -47.88 42.19
C LEU A 143 -38.89 -47.82 43.30
N ILE A 144 -38.42 -46.62 43.65
CA ILE A 144 -37.47 -46.41 44.77
C ILE A 144 -38.18 -46.53 46.13
N GLN A 145 -39.48 -46.25 46.22
CA GLN A 145 -40.23 -46.40 47.47
C GLN A 145 -40.51 -47.86 47.81
N GLU A 146 -40.82 -48.72 46.82
CA GLU A 146 -41.06 -50.15 47.07
C GLU A 146 -39.80 -50.89 47.56
N ASN A 147 -38.62 -50.61 46.98
CA ASN A 147 -37.38 -51.31 47.34
C ASN A 147 -36.83 -50.95 48.73
N ASN A 148 -37.20 -49.80 49.29
CA ASN A 148 -36.79 -49.39 50.64
C ASN A 148 -37.73 -49.88 51.74
N ALA A 149 -38.94 -50.36 51.39
CA ALA A 149 -39.91 -50.89 52.36
C ALA A 149 -39.73 -52.40 52.65
N GLU A 150 -38.98 -53.13 51.83
CA GLU A 150 -38.68 -54.57 52.03
C GLU A 150 -37.39 -54.85 52.81
N ASN A 151 -36.54 -53.84 53.06
CA ASN A 151 -35.28 -54.03 53.79
C ASN A 151 -35.34 -53.72 55.30
N ASP A 152 -36.55 -53.52 55.86
CA ASP A 152 -36.75 -53.23 57.30
C ASP A 152 -37.81 -54.14 57.96
N LYS A 153 -37.84 -55.43 57.56
CA LYS A 153 -38.57 -56.50 58.26
C LYS A 153 -37.71 -57.72 58.55
#